data_AF-A0A7M7T3N3-F1
#
_entry.id   AF-A0A7M7T3N3-F1
#
_cell.length_a   1.000
_cell.length_b   1.000
_cell.length_c   1.000
_cell.angle_alpha   90.00
_cell.angle_beta   90.00
_cell.angle_gamma   90.00
#
_symmetry.space_group_name_H-M   'P 1'
#
loop_
_entity.id
_entity.type
_entity.pdbx_description
1 polymer ?
#
loop_
_entity_poly.entity_id
_entity_poly.type
_entity_poly.pdbx_seq_one_letter_code
_entity_poly.pdbx_strand_id
1 'polypeptide(L)'
;MIIFHFLLNSFFFKGGLFWINRDQHSFEWFISLISAIELEQAEIPAADRFLDIHLYMTSALLPIDMKAIGLHVALDLIHKKKNRDTITGLKTRTQAGRPDWDEVFQNLKQQHKGKITVFFCGSPALGKILSTKCLQYHMEFRKENF
;
A
#
# COMPACT_ATOMS: atom_id res chain seq x y z
N MET A 1 -8.96 5.12 -2.81
CA MET A 1 -8.43 4.77 -4.14
C MET A 1 -7.43 3.67 -3.94
N ILE A 2 -7.55 2.57 -4.69
CA ILE A 2 -6.82 1.33 -4.39
C ILE A 2 -6.08 0.91 -5.66
N ILE A 3 -4.78 0.70 -5.52
CA ILE A 3 -3.93 0.10 -6.55
C ILE A 3 -3.41 -1.22 -5.99
N PHE A 4 -3.73 -2.31 -6.68
CA PHE A 4 -3.12 -3.60 -6.42
C PHE A 4 -2.03 -3.79 -7.46
N HIS A 5 -0.83 -4.14 -7.03
CA HIS A 5 0.19 -4.64 -7.92
C HIS A 5 0.45 -6.10 -7.59
N PHE A 6 0.35 -6.99 -8.57
CA PHE A 6 0.69 -8.41 -8.41
C PHE A 6 1.95 -8.75 -9.19
N LEU A 7 2.89 -9.37 -8.50
CA LEU A 7 4.02 -10.06 -9.11
C LEU A 7 3.63 -11.50 -9.35
N LEU A 8 3.54 -11.88 -10.63
CA LEU A 8 3.34 -13.25 -11.03
C LEU A 8 4.70 -13.83 -11.43
N ASN A 9 5.22 -14.69 -10.58
CA ASN A 9 6.28 -15.65 -10.93
C ASN A 9 5.80 -17.04 -10.50
N SER A 10 6.15 -18.08 -11.27
CA SER A 10 5.58 -19.43 -11.21
C SER A 10 5.67 -20.18 -9.87
N PHE A 11 6.24 -19.57 -8.83
CA PHE A 11 6.42 -20.15 -7.49
C PHE A 11 6.08 -19.21 -6.31
N PHE A 12 5.89 -17.90 -6.50
CA PHE A 12 5.65 -16.94 -5.40
C PHE A 12 4.69 -15.81 -5.80
N PHE A 13 3.62 -15.63 -5.00
CA PHE A 13 2.69 -14.51 -5.12
C PHE A 13 3.07 -13.43 -4.11
N LYS A 14 3.66 -12.33 -4.60
CA LYS A 14 3.90 -11.13 -3.77
C LYS A 14 3.16 -9.94 -4.38
N GLY A 15 2.31 -9.32 -3.58
CA GLY A 15 1.50 -8.17 -3.96
C GLY A 15 1.91 -6.91 -3.20
N GLY A 16 1.65 -5.76 -3.82
CA GLY A 16 1.71 -4.45 -3.18
C GLY A 16 0.34 -3.79 -3.20
N LEU A 17 -0.17 -3.38 -2.04
CA LEU A 17 -1.40 -2.61 -1.90
C LEU A 17 -1.04 -1.14 -1.66
N PHE A 18 -1.35 -0.27 -2.62
CA PHE A 18 -1.27 1.18 -2.43
C PHE A 18 -2.67 1.73 -2.25
N TRP A 19 -2.98 2.13 -1.02
CA TRP A 19 -4.20 2.87 -0.73
C TRP A 19 -3.89 4.35 -0.67
N ILE A 20 -4.60 5.13 -1.47
CA ILE A 20 -4.53 6.59 -1.47
C ILE A 20 -5.89 7.14 -1.07
N ASN A 21 -5.92 7.97 -0.02
CA ASN A 21 -7.13 8.63 0.45
C ASN A 21 -6.94 10.15 0.59
N ARG A 22 -8.05 10.88 0.56
CA ARG A 22 -8.13 12.30 0.90
C ARG A 22 -8.93 12.52 2.19
N ASP A 23 -9.91 11.68 2.48
CA ASP A 23 -10.88 11.87 3.57
C ASP A 23 -10.70 10.85 4.70
N GLN A 24 -10.94 11.29 5.93
CA GLN A 24 -10.78 10.51 7.16
C GLN A 24 -11.94 9.63 7.55
N HIS A 25 -13.13 9.92 7.06
CA HIS A 25 -14.35 9.26 7.53
C HIS A 25 -14.47 7.77 7.19
N SER A 26 -13.61 7.24 6.30
CA SER A 26 -13.60 5.81 5.93
C SER A 26 -12.48 5.00 6.60
N PHE A 27 -11.76 5.55 7.58
CA PHE A 27 -10.56 4.86 8.11
C PHE A 27 -10.85 3.74 9.10
N GLU A 28 -11.88 3.81 9.94
CA GLU A 28 -12.02 2.84 11.04
C GLU A 28 -12.21 1.39 10.56
N TRP A 29 -13.15 1.17 9.63
CA TRP A 29 -13.37 -0.16 9.07
C TRP A 29 -12.15 -0.66 8.29
N PHE A 30 -11.48 0.24 7.57
CA PHE A 30 -10.35 -0.15 6.74
C PHE A 30 -9.10 -0.44 7.55
N ILE A 31 -8.83 0.36 8.58
CA ILE A 31 -7.72 0.12 9.49
C ILE A 31 -7.92 -1.21 10.21
N SER A 32 -9.15 -1.56 10.58
CA SER A 32 -9.46 -2.87 11.12
C SER A 32 -9.13 -4.01 10.16
N LEU A 33 -9.41 -3.84 8.85
CA LEU A 33 -9.06 -4.80 7.80
C LEU A 33 -7.53 -4.90 7.61
N ILE A 34 -6.82 -3.77 7.52
CA ILE A 34 -5.37 -3.74 7.40
C ILE A 34 -4.71 -4.44 8.58
N SER A 35 -5.14 -4.12 9.80
CA SER A 35 -4.63 -4.78 10.99
C SER A 35 -4.95 -6.28 10.97
N ALA A 36 -6.09 -6.73 10.45
CA ALA A 36 -6.38 -8.16 10.33
C ALA A 36 -5.38 -8.87 9.39
N ILE A 37 -5.15 -8.30 8.20
CA ILE A 37 -4.19 -8.83 7.22
C ILE A 37 -2.76 -8.84 7.79
N GLU A 38 -2.35 -7.74 8.42
CA GLU A 38 -1.04 -7.64 9.07
C GLU A 38 -0.87 -8.69 10.19
N LEU A 39 -1.92 -8.95 10.97
CA LEU A 39 -1.88 -9.96 12.02
C LEU A 39 -1.72 -11.38 11.48
N GLU A 40 -2.41 -11.72 10.40
CA GLU A 40 -2.27 -13.00 9.70
C GLU A 40 -0.85 -13.20 9.15
N GLN A 41 -0.23 -12.13 8.66
CA GLN A 41 1.13 -12.15 8.11
C GLN A 41 2.25 -12.03 9.17
N ALA A 42 1.93 -11.79 10.44
CA ALA A 42 2.94 -11.56 11.47
C ALA A 42 3.74 -12.81 11.86
N GLU A 43 3.12 -13.99 11.79
CA GLU A 43 3.76 -15.29 12.04
C GLU A 43 4.59 -15.76 10.83
N ILE A 44 4.49 -15.06 9.70
CA ILE A 44 5.23 -15.34 8.47
C ILE A 44 6.53 -14.52 8.51
N PRO A 45 7.70 -15.13 8.25
CA PRO A 45 8.95 -14.39 8.09
C PRO A 45 8.78 -13.22 7.13
N ALA A 46 9.37 -12.06 7.44
CA ALA A 46 9.18 -10.85 6.62
C ALA A 46 9.54 -11.06 5.14
N ALA A 47 10.47 -11.97 4.85
CA ALA A 47 10.85 -12.36 3.51
C ALA A 47 9.78 -13.18 2.77
N ASP A 48 8.84 -13.81 3.47
CA ASP A 48 7.82 -14.70 2.90
C ASP A 48 6.41 -14.10 2.95
N ARG A 49 6.27 -12.90 3.53
CA ARG A 49 5.02 -12.13 3.50
C ARG A 49 4.60 -11.89 2.05
N PHE A 50 3.32 -12.16 1.77
CA PHE A 50 2.75 -12.09 0.42
C PHE A 50 2.20 -10.71 0.06
N LEU A 51 1.95 -9.82 1.03
CA LEU A 51 1.42 -8.49 0.80
C LEU A 51 2.20 -7.42 1.56
N ASP A 52 2.60 -6.38 0.83
CA ASP A 52 3.15 -5.13 1.38
C ASP A 52 2.11 -4.00 1.23
N ILE A 53 1.80 -3.30 2.31
CA ILE A 53 0.73 -2.29 2.36
C ILE A 53 1.34 -0.88 2.51
N HIS A 54 0.93 0.03 1.62
CA HIS A 54 1.34 1.43 1.58
C HIS A 54 0.13 2.35 1.65
N LEU A 55 0.07 3.20 2.67
CA LEU A 55 -1.05 4.12 2.89
C LEU A 55 -0.60 5.56 2.61
N TYR A 56 -1.33 6.26 1.77
CA TYR A 56 -1.07 7.67 1.44
C TYR A 56 -2.26 8.54 1.78
N MET A 57 -2.02 9.57 2.59
CA MET A 57 -3.00 10.58 2.94
C MET A 57 -2.70 11.87 2.17
N THR A 58 -3.41 12.08 1.07
CA THR A 58 -3.20 13.23 0.16
C THR A 58 -3.65 14.58 0.73
N SER A 59 -4.47 14.58 1.79
CA SER A 59 -4.88 15.79 2.51
C SER A 59 -3.92 16.19 3.62
N ALA A 60 -2.95 15.34 3.95
CA ALA A 60 -1.80 15.68 4.76
C ALA A 60 -0.69 16.16 3.81
N LEU A 61 -0.27 17.41 3.94
CA LEU A 61 0.86 18.00 3.24
C LEU A 61 2.19 17.67 3.94
N LEU A 62 2.17 17.42 5.25
CA LEU A 62 3.35 17.04 6.04
C LEU A 62 3.07 15.81 6.92
N PRO A 63 4.08 14.98 7.24
CA PRO A 63 3.93 13.87 8.19
C PRO A 63 3.46 14.30 9.58
N ILE A 64 3.71 15.57 9.94
CA ILE A 64 3.28 16.19 11.19
C ILE A 64 1.81 16.65 11.18
N ASP A 65 1.13 16.56 10.04
CA ASP A 65 -0.27 16.93 9.99
C ASP A 65 -1.07 15.98 10.88
N MET A 66 -1.94 16.55 11.72
CA MET A 66 -2.75 15.78 12.68
C MET A 66 -3.51 14.62 12.02
N LYS A 67 -3.78 14.72 10.72
CA LYS A 67 -4.45 13.66 9.96
C LYS A 67 -3.57 12.43 9.73
N ALA A 68 -2.30 12.63 9.39
CA ALA A 68 -1.33 11.55 9.24
C ALA A 68 -0.95 10.98 10.61
N ILE A 69 -0.76 11.84 11.62
CA ILE A 69 -0.51 11.44 13.01
C ILE A 69 -1.67 10.61 13.56
N GLY A 70 -2.92 11.07 13.41
CA GLY A 70 -4.09 10.37 13.93
C GLY A 70 -4.26 8.97 13.34
N LEU A 71 -3.96 8.80 12.04
CA LEU A 71 -3.98 7.49 11.40
C LEU A 71 -2.88 6.56 11.94
N HIS A 72 -1.68 7.09 12.11
CA HIS A 72 -0.56 6.35 12.68
C HIS A 72 -0.85 5.92 14.13
N VAL A 73 -1.36 6.83 14.96
CA VAL A 73 -1.78 6.56 16.33
C VAL A 73 -2.90 5.53 16.37
N ALA A 74 -3.88 5.58 15.47
CA ALA A 74 -4.96 4.59 15.42
C ALA A 74 -4.42 3.18 15.12
N LEU A 75 -3.51 3.04 14.15
CA LEU A 75 -2.82 1.78 13.85
C LEU A 75 -2.05 1.28 15.07
N ASP A 76 -1.25 2.15 15.70
CA ASP A 76 -0.47 1.82 16.88
C ASP A 76 -1.32 1.37 18.06
N LEU A 77 -2.46 2.04 18.31
CA LEU A 77 -3.40 1.68 19.37
C LEU A 77 -4.03 0.30 19.13
N ILE A 78 -4.40 -0.01 17.89
CA ILE A 78 -4.94 -1.32 17.53
C ILE A 78 -3.89 -2.42 17.70
N HIS A 79 -2.63 -2.15 17.32
CA HIS A 79 -1.53 -3.09 17.52
C HIS A 79 -1.24 -3.34 19.00
N LYS A 80 -1.17 -2.27 19.81
CA LYS A 80 -0.98 -2.37 21.26
C LYS A 80 -2.11 -3.13 21.96
N LYS A 81 -3.38 -2.87 21.61
CA LYS A 81 -4.54 -3.58 22.18
C LYS A 81 -4.49 -5.09 21.91
N LYS A 82 -3.81 -5.51 20.84
CA LYS A 82 -3.66 -6.92 20.45
C LYS A 82 -2.35 -7.55 20.95
N ASN A 83 -1.67 -6.94 21.94
CA ASN A 83 -0.47 -7.49 22.60
C ASN A 83 0.68 -7.87 21.65
N ARG A 84 0.87 -7.11 20.56
CA ARG A 84 2.05 -7.28 19.70
C ARG A 84 2.92 -6.03 19.78
N ASP A 85 4.15 -6.23 20.26
CA ASP A 85 5.16 -5.20 20.36
C ASP A 85 5.41 -4.50 19.02
N THR A 86 5.69 -3.19 19.10
CA THR A 86 6.25 -2.37 18.01
C THR A 86 7.56 -2.95 17.44
N ILE A 87 8.17 -3.91 18.14
CA ILE A 87 9.37 -4.67 17.76
C ILE A 87 9.06 -5.72 16.68
N THR A 88 7.80 -6.18 16.51
CA THR A 88 7.41 -7.21 15.51
C THR A 88 7.33 -6.70 14.06
N GLY A 89 7.60 -5.40 13.82
CA GLY A 89 7.89 -4.89 12.48
C GLY A 89 6.74 -5.00 11.49
N LEU A 90 5.51 -4.72 11.97
CA LEU A 90 4.40 -4.42 11.07
C LEU A 90 4.68 -3.06 10.42
N LYS A 91 4.72 -3.11 9.09
CA LYS A 91 5.47 -2.19 8.23
C LYS A 91 4.56 -1.29 7.41
N THR A 92 3.26 -1.22 7.71
CA THR A 92 2.36 -0.31 7.00
C THR A 92 2.94 1.10 7.04
N ARG A 93 3.47 1.55 5.89
CA ARG A 93 4.13 2.84 5.77
C ARG A 93 3.07 3.87 5.43
N THR A 94 2.62 4.59 6.46
CA THR A 94 1.79 5.79 6.27
C THR A 94 2.68 6.93 5.79
N GLN A 95 2.37 7.45 4.61
CA GLN A 95 3.06 8.57 3.99
C GLN A 95 2.09 9.75 3.80
N ALA A 96 2.53 10.94 4.18
CA ALA A 96 1.79 12.16 3.88
C ALA A 96 1.94 12.51 2.39
N GLY A 97 0.91 13.11 1.81
CA GLY A 97 0.94 13.59 0.44
C GLY A 97 0.59 12.51 -0.59
N ARG A 98 1.04 12.74 -1.82
CA ARG A 98 0.83 11.84 -2.96
C ARG A 98 2.06 10.96 -3.15
N PRO A 99 1.90 9.72 -3.61
CA PRO A 99 3.04 8.89 -3.97
C PRO A 99 3.89 9.54 -5.06
N ASP A 100 5.22 9.44 -4.91
CA ASP A 100 6.13 9.61 -6.04
C ASP A 100 6.09 8.33 -6.89
N TRP A 101 5.41 8.42 -8.03
CA TRP A 101 5.24 7.27 -8.91
C TRP A 101 6.53 6.85 -9.60
N ASP A 102 7.49 7.75 -9.81
CA ASP A 102 8.78 7.39 -10.38
C ASP A 102 9.58 6.54 -9.39
N GLU A 103 9.62 6.98 -8.13
CA GLU A 103 10.26 6.21 -7.06
C GLU A 103 9.58 4.84 -6.86
N VAL A 104 8.25 4.82 -6.77
CA VAL A 104 7.48 3.57 -6.59
C VAL A 104 7.75 2.58 -7.73
N PHE A 105 7.65 3.01 -8.98
CA PHE A 105 7.84 2.11 -10.13
C PHE A 105 9.31 1.67 -10.28
N GLN A 106 10.26 2.55 -9.97
CA GLN A 106 11.68 2.20 -9.94
C GLN A 106 11.96 1.13 -8.89
N ASN A 107 11.43 1.30 -7.68
CA ASN A 107 11.55 0.30 -6.60
C ASN A 107 10.92 -1.03 -7.00
N LEU A 108 9.72 -1.03 -7.59
CA LEU A 108 9.07 -2.25 -8.09
C LEU A 108 9.93 -2.98 -9.12
N LYS A 109 10.55 -2.25 -10.05
CA LYS A 109 11.44 -2.81 -11.07
C LYS A 109 12.71 -3.42 -10.47
N GLN A 110 13.31 -2.75 -9.48
CA GLN A 110 14.52 -3.22 -8.78
C GLN A 110 14.29 -4.47 -7.93
N GLN A 111 13.05 -4.78 -7.55
CA GLN A 111 12.78 -6.03 -6.85
C GLN A 111 13.00 -7.28 -7.73
N HIS A 112 13.13 -7.13 -9.06
CA HIS A 112 13.45 -8.21 -10.00
C HIS A 112 12.56 -9.47 -9.91
N LYS A 113 11.29 -9.30 -9.50
CA LYS A 113 10.37 -10.40 -9.20
C LYS A 113 9.56 -10.92 -10.41
N GLY A 114 10.04 -10.71 -11.65
CA GLY A 114 9.39 -11.20 -12.87
C GLY A 114 8.40 -10.20 -13.48
N LYS A 115 7.35 -10.70 -14.16
CA LYS A 115 6.38 -9.84 -14.84
C LYS A 115 5.47 -9.15 -13.81
N ILE A 116 5.34 -7.84 -13.99
CA ILE A 116 4.60 -6.95 -13.10
C ILE A 116 3.27 -6.55 -13.77
N THR A 117 2.14 -6.77 -13.09
CA THR A 117 0.82 -6.25 -13.51
C THR A 117 0.22 -5.33 -12.43
N VAL A 118 -0.11 -4.10 -12.83
CA VAL A 118 -0.74 -3.07 -11.99
C VAL A 118 -2.24 -3.02 -12.28
N PHE A 119 -3.03 -3.27 -11.26
CA PHE A 119 -4.49 -3.18 -11.26
C PHE A 119 -4.91 -1.89 -10.54
N PHE A 120 -5.73 -1.09 -11.19
CA PHE A 120 -6.12 0.24 -10.71
C PHE A 120 -7.62 0.40 -10.62
N CYS A 121 -8.11 0.83 -9.46
CA CYS A 121 -9.46 1.33 -9.25
C CYS A 121 -9.43 2.71 -8.57
N GLY A 122 -9.91 3.73 -9.28
CA GLY A 122 -9.89 5.11 -8.80
C GLY A 122 -10.19 6.16 -9.86
N SER A 123 -9.74 7.40 -9.60
CA SER A 123 -10.03 8.54 -10.47
C SER A 123 -9.41 8.37 -11.87
N PRO A 124 -10.12 8.77 -12.95
CA PRO A 124 -9.57 8.68 -14.31
C PRO A 124 -8.24 9.41 -14.48
N ALA A 125 -8.06 10.54 -13.78
CA ALA A 125 -6.83 11.33 -13.81
C ALA A 125 -5.62 10.52 -13.30
N LEU A 126 -5.75 9.81 -12.16
CA LEU A 126 -4.65 8.97 -11.69
C LEU A 126 -4.46 7.75 -12.59
N GLY A 127 -5.56 7.15 -13.09
CA GLY A 127 -5.47 6.01 -14.01
C GLY A 127 -4.63 6.32 -15.25
N LYS A 128 -4.76 7.53 -15.81
CA LYS A 128 -3.94 7.98 -16.94
C LYS A 128 -2.46 8.09 -16.59
N ILE A 129 -2.15 8.61 -15.41
CA ILE A 129 -0.76 8.71 -14.91
C ILE A 129 -0.16 7.30 -14.76
N LEU A 130 -0.85 6.41 -14.07
CA LEU A 130 -0.38 5.04 -13.81
C LEU A 130 -0.23 4.22 -15.09
N SER A 131 -1.18 4.35 -16.03
CA SER A 131 -1.07 3.70 -17.35
C SER A 131 0.18 4.15 -18.10
N THR A 132 0.49 5.46 -18.06
CA THR A 132 1.71 6.02 -18.68
C THR A 132 2.97 5.47 -18.00
N LYS A 133 2.99 5.41 -16.66
CA LYS A 133 4.11 4.84 -15.90
C LYS A 133 4.30 3.36 -16.19
N CYS A 134 3.21 2.58 -16.28
CA CYS A 134 3.30 1.17 -16.66
C CYS A 134 3.96 0.98 -18.02
N LEU A 135 3.61 1.80 -19.01
CA LEU A 135 4.25 1.77 -20.33
C LEU A 135 5.74 2.10 -20.25
N GLN A 136 6.11 3.14 -19.49
CA GLN A 136 7.52 3.56 -19.31
C GLN A 136 8.39 2.49 -18.66
N TYR A 137 7.84 1.73 -17.71
CA TYR A 137 8.58 0.72 -16.96
C TYR A 137 8.38 -0.71 -17.48
N HIS A 138 7.71 -0.88 -18.63
CA HIS A 138 7.38 -2.18 -19.25
C HIS A 138 6.57 -3.11 -18.33
N MET A 139 5.54 -2.55 -17.71
CA MET A 139 4.61 -3.23 -16.80
C MET A 139 3.21 -3.30 -17.44
N GLU A 140 2.42 -4.31 -17.11
CA GLU A 140 1.05 -4.43 -17.60
C GLU A 140 0.09 -3.59 -16.74
N PHE A 141 -0.84 -2.88 -17.37
CA PHE A 141 -1.83 -2.05 -16.68
C PHE A 141 -3.23 -2.58 -16.94
N ARG A 142 -4.02 -2.79 -15.87
CA ARG A 142 -5.44 -3.09 -15.94
C ARG A 142 -6.24 -2.10 -15.11
N LYS A 143 -7.26 -1.50 -15.72
CA LYS A 143 -8.24 -0.70 -14.99
C LYS A 143 -9.39 -1.60 -14.58
N GLU A 144 -9.69 -1.63 -13.29
CA GLU A 144 -10.76 -2.40 -12.70
C GLU A 144 -11.83 -1.47 -12.15
N ASN A 145 -13.08 -1.93 -12.15
CA ASN A 145 -14.18 -1.27 -11.45
C ASN A 145 -14.67 -2.24 -10.38
N PHE A 146 -14.33 -1.96 -9.11
CA PHE A 146 -14.73 -2.73 -7.94
C PHE A 146 -15.85 -2.00 -7.20
#